data_AF-A0A7S0CHC3-F1
#
_entry.id   AF-A0A7S0CHC3-F1
#
_cell.length_a   1.000
_cell.length_b   1.000
_cell.length_c   1.000
_cell.angle_alpha   90.00
_cell.angle_beta   90.00
_cell.angle_gamma   90.00
#
_symmetry.space_group_name_H-M   'P 1'
#
loop_
_entity.id
_entity.type
_entity.pdbx_description
1 polymer ?
#
loop_
_entity_poly.entity_id
_entity_poly.type
_entity_poly.pdbx_seq_one_letter_code
_entity_poly.pdbx_strand_id
1 'polypeptide(L)'
;HQRLVNTKQRPKAAVFAEAGDAKEVADFALLFGYGCDGVCPHVAYEALLKMNSEGLMEARSKQTFSDDEIIHNYRKAACKGILKVMSKMGISTLQSYKGAQVFEAVG
;
A
#
# COMPACT_ATOMS: atom_id res chain seq x y z
N HIS A 1 0.43 10.07 -13.07
CA HIS A 1 0.03 11.27 -12.29
C HIS A 1 0.45 12.59 -12.97
N GLN A 2 1.74 12.87 -13.13
CA GLN A 2 2.25 14.18 -13.61
C GLN A 2 1.66 14.65 -14.95
N ARG A 3 1.52 13.74 -15.92
CA ARG A 3 0.87 14.06 -17.20
C ARG A 3 -0.56 14.59 -17.02
N LEU A 4 -1.34 14.00 -16.11
CA LEU A 4 -2.73 14.42 -15.83
C LEU A 4 -2.78 15.78 -15.13
N VAL A 5 -1.78 16.12 -14.32
CA VAL A 5 -1.64 17.46 -13.73
C VAL A 5 -1.35 18.46 -14.84
N ASN A 6 -0.38 18.17 -15.71
CA ASN A 6 0.01 19.04 -16.83
C ASN A 6 -1.13 19.26 -17.84
N THR A 7 -2.01 18.27 -18.04
CA THR A 7 -3.19 18.40 -18.91
C THR A 7 -4.44 18.91 -18.20
N LYS A 8 -4.36 19.29 -16.91
CA LYS A 8 -5.50 19.71 -16.08
C LYS A 8 -6.63 18.68 -15.99
N GLN A 9 -6.31 17.39 -16.17
CA GLN A 9 -7.24 16.28 -16.10
C GLN A 9 -7.22 15.57 -14.74
N ARG A 10 -6.22 15.82 -13.90
CA ARG A 10 -6.06 15.13 -12.60
C ARG A 10 -7.28 15.21 -11.66
N PRO A 11 -8.02 16.34 -11.55
CA PRO A 11 -9.23 16.39 -10.72
C PRO A 11 -10.40 15.56 -11.26
N LYS A 12 -10.37 15.20 -12.55
CA LYS A 12 -11.45 14.48 -13.24
C LYS A 12 -11.28 12.96 -13.20
N ALA A 13 -10.13 12.46 -12.74
CA ALA A 13 -9.81 11.04 -12.77
C ALA A 13 -9.04 10.61 -11.52
N ALA A 14 -9.38 9.44 -11.00
CA ALA A 14 -8.61 8.74 -9.98
C ALA A 14 -7.63 7.75 -10.62
N VAL A 15 -6.47 7.55 -9.99
CA VAL A 15 -5.45 6.61 -10.44
C VAL A 15 -5.36 5.48 -9.43
N PHE A 16 -5.82 4.29 -9.82
CA PHE A 16 -5.63 3.07 -9.03
C PHE A 16 -4.50 2.24 -9.65
N ALA A 17 -3.59 1.77 -8.81
CA ALA A 17 -2.49 0.91 -9.22
C ALA A 17 -2.78 -0.53 -8.81
N GLU A 18 -2.90 -1.43 -9.78
CA GLU A 18 -2.80 -2.86 -9.53
C GLU A 18 -1.32 -3.23 -9.61
N ALA A 19 -0.73 -3.58 -8.46
CA ALA A 19 0.72 -3.70 -8.32
C ALA A 19 1.06 -5.04 -7.67
N GLY A 20 1.58 -5.98 -8.48
CA GLY A 20 1.96 -7.31 -7.98
C GLY A 20 3.28 -7.32 -7.19
N ASP A 21 4.10 -6.30 -7.39
CA ASP A 21 5.37 -6.09 -6.70
C ASP A 21 5.21 -5.31 -5.37
N ALA A 22 4.10 -4.58 -5.20
CA ALA A 22 3.82 -3.84 -3.98
C ALA A 22 3.52 -4.78 -2.81
N LYS A 23 4.48 -4.93 -1.90
CA LYS A 23 4.37 -5.81 -0.73
C LYS A 23 4.83 -5.15 0.56
N GLU A 24 5.76 -4.20 0.47
CA GLU A 24 6.34 -3.47 1.59
C GLU A 24 5.68 -2.11 1.80
N VAL A 25 5.74 -1.63 3.04
CA VAL A 25 5.23 -0.30 3.41
C VAL A 25 5.83 0.81 2.54
N ALA A 26 7.11 0.67 2.17
CA ALA A 26 7.80 1.63 1.31
C ALA A 26 7.19 1.70 -0.09
N ASP A 27 6.82 0.56 -0.70
CA ASP A 27 6.19 0.50 -2.02
C ASP A 27 4.88 1.30 -2.04
N PHE A 28 4.03 1.07 -1.04
CA PHE A 28 2.77 1.81 -0.91
C PHE A 28 3.01 3.30 -0.69
N ALA A 29 3.94 3.65 0.20
CA ALA A 29 4.27 5.05 0.47
C ALA A 29 4.77 5.77 -0.80
N LEU A 30 5.59 5.11 -1.62
CA LEU A 30 6.07 5.63 -2.89
C LEU A 30 4.91 5.80 -3.89
N LEU A 31 4.07 4.78 -4.09
CA LEU A 31 2.92 4.86 -4.99
C LEU A 31 1.95 6.01 -4.62
N PHE A 32 1.65 6.18 -3.33
CA PHE A 32 0.84 7.31 -2.86
C PHE A 32 1.58 8.64 -3.03
N GLY A 33 2.86 8.71 -2.64
CA GLY A 33 3.70 9.90 -2.74
C GLY A 33 3.85 10.44 -4.16
N TYR A 34 3.77 9.57 -5.17
CA TYR A 34 3.80 9.93 -6.60
C TYR A 34 2.40 10.01 -7.25
N GLY A 35 1.34 9.86 -6.46
CA GLY A 35 0.02 10.37 -6.80
C GLY A 35 -1.06 9.35 -7.17
N CYS A 36 -0.88 8.08 -6.79
CA CYS A 36 -1.96 7.08 -6.79
C CYS A 36 -3.02 7.42 -5.74
N ASP A 37 -4.28 7.09 -6.03
CA ASP A 37 -5.43 7.23 -5.14
C ASP A 37 -5.72 5.92 -4.38
N GLY A 38 -5.33 4.78 -4.94
CA GLY A 38 -5.44 3.47 -4.31
C GLY A 38 -4.46 2.48 -4.92
N VAL A 39 -4.12 1.44 -4.15
CA VAL A 39 -3.21 0.36 -4.56
C VAL A 39 -3.84 -0.98 -4.25
N CYS A 40 -3.86 -1.88 -5.23
CA CYS A 40 -4.29 -3.27 -5.09
C CYS A 40 -3.06 -4.20 -5.18
N PRO A 41 -2.55 -4.71 -4.03
CA PRO A 41 -1.42 -5.62 -4.00
C PRO A 41 -1.86 -7.08 -4.19
N HIS A 42 -2.38 -7.39 -5.39
CA HIS A 42 -3.03 -8.68 -5.67
C HIS A 42 -2.14 -9.89 -5.38
N VAL A 43 -0.88 -9.90 -5.84
CA VAL A 43 0.06 -11.01 -5.59
C VAL A 43 0.36 -11.18 -4.11
N ALA A 44 0.45 -10.08 -3.34
CA ALA A 44 0.66 -10.18 -1.90
C ALA A 44 -0.53 -10.85 -1.21
N TYR A 45 -1.77 -10.54 -1.63
CA TYR A 45 -2.95 -11.23 -1.13
C TYR A 45 -2.97 -12.71 -1.51
N GLU A 46 -2.72 -13.04 -2.77
CA GLU A 46 -2.66 -14.43 -3.22
C GLU A 46 -1.60 -15.24 -2.47
N ALA A 47 -0.42 -14.66 -2.24
CA ALA A 47 0.64 -15.30 -1.47
C ALA A 47 0.22 -15.57 -0.02
N LEU A 48 -0.44 -14.62 0.64
CA LEU A 48 -0.92 -14.78 2.01
C LEU A 48 -2.00 -15.86 2.12
N LEU A 49 -2.95 -15.88 1.19
CA LEU A 49 -4.02 -16.88 1.16
C LEU A 49 -3.45 -18.27 0.88
N LYS A 50 -2.50 -18.38 -0.05
CA LYS A 50 -1.79 -19.62 -0.31
C LYS A 50 -1.06 -20.14 0.93
N MET A 51 -0.32 -19.27 1.62
CA MET A 51 0.37 -19.62 2.88
C MET A 51 -0.61 -20.08 3.98
N ASN A 52 -1.82 -19.53 4.02
CA ASN A 52 -2.86 -20.00 4.93
C ASN A 52 -3.36 -21.40 4.55
N SER A 53 -3.67 -21.61 3.28
CA SER A 53 -4.16 -22.89 2.76
C SER A 53 -3.15 -24.04 2.92
N GLU A 54 -1.86 -23.72 2.87
CA GLU A 54 -0.76 -24.68 3.09
C GLU A 54 -0.48 -24.92 4.60
N GLY A 55 -1.22 -24.29 5.51
CA GLY A 55 -1.06 -24.45 6.96
C GLY A 55 0.20 -23.78 7.55
N LEU A 56 0.94 -23.01 6.74
CA LEU A 56 2.20 -22.38 7.15
C LEU A 56 2.00 -21.31 8.23
N MET A 57 0.86 -20.62 8.19
CA MET A 57 0.50 -19.61 9.18
C MET A 57 0.22 -20.25 10.54
N GLU A 58 -0.60 -21.31 10.57
CA GLU A 58 -0.93 -22.05 11.80
C GLU A 58 0.30 -22.71 12.42
N ALA A 59 1.16 -23.32 11.60
CA ALA A 59 2.41 -23.91 12.05
C ALA A 59 3.32 -22.90 12.79
N ARG A 60 3.26 -21.62 12.41
CA ARG A 60 4.08 -20.55 13.00
C ARG A 60 3.40 -19.86 14.19
N SER A 61 2.11 -19.54 14.09
CA SER A 61 1.37 -18.77 15.09
C SER A 61 0.76 -19.65 16.20
N LYS A 62 0.60 -20.95 15.96
CA LYS A 62 -0.25 -21.87 16.74
C LYS A 62 -1.71 -21.41 16.82
N GLN A 63 -2.15 -20.63 15.84
CA GLN A 63 -3.50 -20.08 15.72
C GLN A 63 -4.01 -20.28 14.30
N THR A 64 -5.25 -20.73 14.17
CA THR A 64 -5.97 -20.77 12.89
C THR A 64 -6.53 -19.38 12.60
N PHE A 65 -6.37 -18.91 11.37
CA PHE A 65 -6.93 -17.65 10.90
C PHE A 65 -7.85 -17.91 9.71
N SER A 66 -8.95 -17.17 9.64
CA SER A 66 -9.72 -17.07 8.40
C SER A 66 -8.99 -16.20 7.36
N ASP A 67 -9.28 -16.43 6.09
CA ASP A 67 -8.72 -15.66 4.99
C ASP A 67 -9.00 -14.16 5.12
N ASP A 68 -10.21 -13.80 5.55
CA ASP A 68 -10.62 -12.42 5.80
C ASP A 68 -9.81 -11.76 6.92
N GLU A 69 -9.52 -12.50 8.00
CA GLU A 69 -8.68 -12.01 9.10
C GLU A 69 -7.24 -11.75 8.64
N ILE A 70 -6.69 -12.63 7.80
CA ILE A 70 -5.34 -12.46 7.25
C ILE A 70 -5.25 -11.21 6.39
N ILE A 71 -6.18 -11.04 5.45
CA ILE A 71 -6.24 -9.85 4.59
C ILE A 71 -6.44 -8.60 5.45
N HIS A 72 -7.34 -8.64 6.43
CA HIS A 72 -7.58 -7.53 7.34
C HIS A 72 -6.32 -7.14 8.12
N ASN A 73 -5.63 -8.13 8.70
CA ASN A 73 -4.43 -7.91 9.50
C ASN A 73 -3.29 -7.35 8.67
N TYR A 74 -3.07 -7.89 7.46
CA TYR A 74 -2.09 -7.35 6.53
C TYR A 74 -2.40 -5.90 6.14
N ARG A 75 -3.65 -5.61 5.74
CA ARG A 75 -4.09 -4.25 5.39
C ARG A 75 -3.89 -3.29 6.56
N LYS A 76 -4.26 -3.70 7.77
CA LYS A 76 -4.11 -2.90 8.99
C LYS A 76 -2.65 -2.62 9.30
N ALA A 77 -1.77 -3.61 9.14
CA ALA A 77 -0.33 -3.44 9.31
C ALA A 77 0.26 -2.48 8.26
N ALA A 78 -0.11 -2.65 6.99
CA ALA A 78 0.32 -1.77 5.90
C ALA A 78 -0.13 -0.32 6.15
N CYS A 79 -1.40 -0.10 6.49
CA CYS A 79 -1.94 1.22 6.84
C CYS A 79 -1.18 1.86 8.01
N LYS A 80 -0.91 1.12 9.08
CA LYS A 80 -0.11 1.62 10.21
C LYS A 80 1.31 2.00 9.78
N GLY A 81 1.92 1.20 8.92
CA GLY A 81 3.23 1.49 8.34
C GLY A 81 3.23 2.80 7.54
N ILE A 82 2.23 2.99 6.69
CA ILE A 82 2.10 4.21 5.88
C ILE A 82 1.94 5.43 6.79
N LEU A 83 1.07 5.36 7.81
CA LEU A 83 0.90 6.43 8.79
C LEU A 83 2.21 6.77 9.51
N LYS A 84 3.02 5.76 9.84
CA LYS A 84 4.35 5.95 10.44
C LYS A 84 5.33 6.64 9.49
N VAL A 85 5.27 6.36 8.19
CA VAL A 85 6.10 7.06 7.19
C VAL A 85 5.67 8.52 7.08
N MET A 86 4.36 8.77 6.96
CA MET A 86 3.81 10.13 6.86
C MET A 86 4.14 10.98 8.10
N SER A 87 4.05 10.39 9.30
CA SER A 87 4.32 11.10 10.56
C SER A 87 5.77 11.56 10.70
N LYS A 88 6.73 10.90 10.04
CA LYS A 88 8.14 11.35 10.04
C LYS A 88 8.32 12.71 9.38
N MET A 89 7.43 13.06 8.44
CA MET A 89 7.45 14.34 7.71
C MET A 89 6.40 15.33 8.26
N GLY A 90 5.74 15.01 9.38
CA GLY A 90 4.70 15.85 9.97
C GLY A 90 3.38 15.88 9.19
N ILE A 91 3.14 14.93 8.28
CA ILE A 91 1.93 14.89 7.46
C ILE A 91 0.87 14.01 8.13
N SER A 92 -0.31 14.58 8.38
CA SER A 92 -1.39 13.93 9.14
C SER A 92 -2.52 13.35 8.27
N THR A 93 -2.56 13.66 6.97
CA THR A 93 -3.61 13.17 6.06
C THR A 93 -3.00 12.56 4.79
N LEU A 94 -3.59 11.45 4.33
CA LEU A 94 -3.13 10.79 3.10
C LEU A 94 -3.31 11.70 1.88
N GLN A 95 -4.34 12.55 1.90
CA GLN A 95 -4.60 13.53 0.84
C GLN A 95 -3.45 14.53 0.69
N SER A 96 -2.87 15.02 1.78
CA SER A 96 -1.71 15.91 1.74
C SER A 96 -0.41 15.19 1.38
N TYR A 97 -0.31 13.89 1.68
CA TYR A 97 0.84 13.07 1.30
C TYR A 97 0.85 12.74 -0.21
N LYS A 98 -0.34 12.61 -0.80
CA LYS A 98 -0.52 12.20 -2.19
C LYS A 98 0.09 13.24 -3.17
N GLY A 99 1.06 12.80 -3.96
CA GLY A 99 1.75 13.67 -4.92
C GLY A 99 2.74 14.65 -4.29
N ALA A 100 2.99 14.58 -2.97
CA ALA A 100 3.92 15.45 -2.27
C ALA A 100 5.39 15.15 -2.58
N GLN A 101 5.69 13.97 -3.17
CA GLN A 101 7.03 13.56 -3.59
C GLN A 101 8.09 13.73 -2.49
N VAL A 102 7.74 13.33 -1.26
CA VAL A 102 8.60 13.45 -0.07
C VAL A 102 9.67 12.35 -0.02
N PHE A 103 10.37 12.19 -1.13
CA PHE A 103 11.37 11.16 -1.38
C PHE A 103 12.55 11.79 -2.10
N GLU A 104 13.73 11.25 -1.83
CA GLU A 104 14.96 11.56 -2.56
C GLU A 104 15.33 10.34 -3.39
N ALA A 105 15.47 10.53 -4.70
CA ALA A 105 16.02 9.52 -5.58
C ALA A 105 17.54 9.61 -5.52
N VAL A 106 18.20 8.53 -5.08
CA VAL A 106 19.66 8.42 -5.06
C VAL A 106 20.06 7.36 -6.08
N GLY A 107 20.78 7.78 -7.12
CA GLY A 107 21.20 6.95 -8.26
C GLY A 107 21.84 7.78 -9.36
#